data_AF-A0A927ZAJ3-F1
#
_entry.id   AF-A0A927ZAJ3-F1
#
_cell.length_a   1.000
_cell.length_b   1.000
_cell.length_c   1.000
_cell.angle_alpha   90.00
_cell.angle_beta   90.00
_cell.angle_gamma   90.00
#
_symmetry.space_group_name_H-M   'P 1'
#
loop_
_entity.id
_entity.type
_entity.pdbx_description
1 polymer ?
#
loop_
_entity_poly.entity_id
_entity_poly.type
_entity_poly.pdbx_seq_one_letter_code
_entity_poly.pdbx_strand_id
1 'polypeptide(L)'
;LAENLVELRLINGAVVPILGNKPDKSECVFLREDGRCSIHPYRAGICRMYPLARLWQGNGNFAYYLQPGECTHRATKSTKVADWLGYEDTEAYEKEVKAYHARLKEYRMQYISARTPEEKQKIQENFFNRNFREDTDELQ
;
A
#
# COMPACT_ATOMS: atom_id res chain seq x y z
N LEU A 1 -18.70 -4.71 -4.63
CA LEU A 1 -17.31 -4.36 -5.04
C LEU A 1 -17.20 -4.74 -6.51
N ALA A 2 -16.73 -3.84 -7.39
CA ALA A 2 -16.52 -4.19 -8.80
C ALA A 2 -15.61 -5.42 -8.89
N GLU A 3 -16.06 -6.44 -9.61
CA GLU A 3 -15.46 -7.78 -9.59
C GLU A 3 -13.95 -7.70 -9.93
N ASN A 4 -13.12 -8.32 -9.08
CA ASN A 4 -11.67 -8.47 -9.25
C ASN A 4 -10.82 -7.18 -9.27
N LEU A 5 -11.34 -6.01 -8.92
CA LEU A 5 -10.50 -4.81 -8.78
C LEU A 5 -9.64 -4.82 -7.49
N VAL A 6 -10.22 -5.33 -6.42
CA VAL A 6 -9.61 -5.42 -5.09
C VAL A 6 -9.85 -6.81 -4.54
N GLU A 7 -8.79 -7.41 -4.00
CA GLU A 7 -8.81 -8.73 -3.37
C GLU A 7 -8.39 -8.61 -1.90
N LEU A 8 -8.97 -9.44 -1.04
CA LEU A 8 -8.50 -9.59 0.34
C LEU A 8 -7.49 -10.72 0.41
N ARG A 9 -6.27 -10.44 0.89
CA ARG A 9 -5.23 -11.47 1.06
C ARG A 9 -4.64 -11.45 2.47
N LEU A 10 -4.38 -12.64 3.02
CA LEU A 10 -3.67 -12.81 4.28
C LEU A 10 -2.16 -12.63 4.04
N ILE A 11 -1.61 -11.50 4.49
CA ILE A 11 -0.20 -11.14 4.35
C ILE A 11 0.39 -10.92 5.74
N ASN A 12 1.34 -11.78 6.13
CA ASN A 12 2.04 -11.73 7.41
C ASN A 12 1.06 -11.61 8.60
N GLY A 13 0.02 -12.44 8.62
CA GLY A 13 -0.99 -12.44 9.67
C GLY A 13 -2.00 -11.29 9.62
N ALA A 14 -2.13 -10.59 8.49
CA ALA A 14 -3.14 -9.55 8.29
C ALA A 14 -3.93 -9.78 7.00
N VAL A 15 -5.27 -9.82 7.07
CA VAL A 15 -6.08 -9.75 5.85
C VAL A 15 -6.13 -8.29 5.43
N VAL A 16 -5.55 -7.98 4.28
CA VAL A 16 -5.48 -6.60 3.77
C VAL A 16 -6.05 -6.54 2.36
N PRO A 17 -6.68 -5.41 1.98
CA PRO A 17 -7.09 -5.21 0.60
C PRO A 17 -5.85 -4.92 -0.24
N ILE A 18 -5.73 -5.63 -1.36
CA ILE A 18 -4.72 -5.41 -2.38
C ILE A 18 -5.39 -5.25 -3.74
N LEU A 19 -4.66 -4.67 -4.70
CA LEU A 19 -5.15 -4.64 -6.09
C LEU A 19 -5.25 -6.07 -6.62
N GLY A 20 -6.35 -6.36 -7.31
CA GLY A 20 -6.56 -7.65 -7.95
C GLY A 20 -5.66 -7.85 -9.17
N ASN A 21 -5.58 -9.10 -9.61
CA ASN A 21 -4.87 -9.48 -10.82
C ASN A 21 -5.83 -9.69 -12.00
N LYS A 22 -5.31 -9.63 -13.23
CA LYS A 22 -6.07 -10.05 -14.41
C LYS A 22 -6.37 -11.57 -14.33
N PRO A 23 -7.52 -12.05 -14.83
CA PRO A 23 -7.90 -13.47 -14.72
C PRO A 23 -6.84 -14.46 -15.23
N ASP A 24 -6.18 -14.14 -16.34
CA ASP A 24 -5.25 -15.04 -17.03
C ASP A 24 -3.78 -14.63 -16.90
N LYS A 25 -3.47 -13.59 -16.10
CA LYS A 25 -2.10 -13.06 -15.97
C LYS A 25 -1.81 -12.67 -14.52
N SER A 26 -0.59 -12.93 -14.06
CA SER A 26 -0.07 -12.45 -12.76
C SER A 26 0.27 -10.95 -12.78
N GLU A 27 -0.54 -10.14 -13.46
CA GLU A 27 -0.38 -8.69 -13.61
C GLU A 27 -1.52 -7.97 -12.92
N CYS A 28 -1.25 -6.75 -12.42
CA CYS A 28 -2.27 -5.87 -11.87
C CYS A 28 -3.42 -5.65 -12.86
N VAL A 29 -4.66 -5.72 -12.37
CA VAL A 29 -5.90 -5.51 -13.14
C VAL A 29 -5.95 -4.16 -13.87
N PHE A 30 -5.23 -3.15 -13.38
CA PHE A 30 -5.15 -1.82 -13.98
C PHE A 30 -4.03 -1.67 -15.03
N LEU A 31 -3.16 -2.66 -15.21
CA LEU A 31 -2.08 -2.59 -16.19
C LEU A 31 -2.65 -2.75 -17.60
N ARG A 32 -2.46 -1.75 -18.47
CA ARG A 32 -2.84 -1.82 -19.88
C ARG A 32 -1.77 -2.53 -20.71
N GLU A 33 -2.12 -2.89 -21.95
CA GLU A 33 -1.21 -3.53 -22.91
C GLU A 33 -0.02 -2.67 -23.30
N ASP A 34 -0.15 -1.33 -23.23
CA ASP A 34 0.95 -0.38 -23.47
C ASP A 34 1.91 -0.24 -22.28
N GLY A 35 1.78 -1.09 -21.25
CA GLY A 35 2.62 -1.09 -20.06
C GLY A 35 2.32 0.03 -19.08
N ARG A 36 1.20 0.77 -19.23
CA ARG A 36 0.80 1.86 -18.33
C ARG A 36 -0.40 1.47 -17.47
N CYS A 37 -0.41 1.88 -16.20
CA CYS A 37 -1.57 1.69 -15.34
C CYS A 37 -2.68 2.68 -15.70
N SER A 38 -3.91 2.20 -15.90
CA SER A 38 -5.08 3.05 -16.22
C SER A 38 -5.44 4.03 -15.10
N ILE A 39 -5.11 3.70 -13.85
CA ILE A 39 -5.32 4.57 -12.68
C ILE A 39 -4.14 5.49 -12.37
N HIS A 40 -3.06 5.43 -13.16
CA HIS A 40 -1.88 6.26 -12.92
C HIS A 40 -2.19 7.78 -12.84
N PRO A 41 -3.15 8.35 -13.61
CA PRO A 41 -3.51 9.77 -13.49
C PRO A 41 -4.01 10.18 -12.09
N TYR A 42 -4.66 9.27 -11.36
CA TYR A 42 -5.08 9.51 -9.97
C TYR A 42 -3.92 9.41 -8.97
N ARG A 43 -2.78 8.89 -9.44
CA ARG A 43 -1.50 8.84 -8.70
C ARG A 43 -1.63 8.26 -7.29
N ALA A 44 -2.38 7.17 -7.16
CA ALA A 44 -2.52 6.42 -5.92
C ALA A 44 -1.14 6.07 -5.34
N GLY A 45 -1.03 6.04 -4.00
CA GLY A 45 0.25 5.87 -3.30
C GLY A 45 1.07 4.66 -3.77
N ILE A 46 0.41 3.55 -4.11
CA ILE A 46 1.05 2.34 -4.65
C ILE A 46 1.70 2.57 -6.03
N CYS A 47 1.00 3.25 -6.94
CA CYS A 47 1.51 3.55 -8.29
C CYS A 47 2.58 4.65 -8.27
N ARG A 48 2.50 5.57 -7.30
CA ARG A 48 3.47 6.65 -7.09
C ARG A 48 4.79 6.13 -6.53
N MET A 49 4.73 5.01 -5.80
CA MET A 49 5.92 4.33 -5.25
C MET A 49 6.70 3.60 -6.33
N TYR A 50 6.07 2.83 -7.22
CA TYR A 50 6.78 2.07 -8.25
C TYR A 50 7.65 2.99 -9.15
N PRO A 51 8.93 2.64 -9.44
CA PRO A 51 9.66 1.42 -9.09
C PRO A 51 10.42 1.48 -7.75
N LEU A 52 10.26 2.55 -6.98
CA LEU A 52 10.79 2.65 -5.63
C LEU A 52 10.09 1.65 -4.70
N ALA A 53 10.79 1.30 -3.63
CA ALA A 53 10.24 0.60 -2.49
C ALA A 53 10.77 1.24 -1.19
N ARG A 54 10.13 0.90 -0.07
CA ARG A 54 10.52 1.37 1.27
C ARG A 54 11.25 0.26 2.01
N LEU A 55 12.48 0.53 2.41
CA LEU A 55 13.28 -0.33 3.27
C LEU A 55 13.10 0.11 4.73
N TRP A 56 12.27 -0.63 5.47
CA TRP A 56 11.99 -0.35 6.89
C TRP A 56 13.15 -0.77 7.80
N GLN A 57 13.43 0.07 8.78
CA GLN A 57 14.46 -0.11 9.80
C GLN A 57 13.80 -0.45 11.15
N GLY A 58 14.54 -1.07 12.06
CA GLY A 58 14.01 -1.54 13.35
C GLY A 58 13.46 -0.44 14.27
N ASN A 59 13.86 0.81 14.06
CA ASN A 59 13.38 1.99 14.78
C ASN A 59 12.07 2.59 14.22
N GLY A 60 11.47 1.97 13.20
CA GLY A 60 10.26 2.49 12.55
C GLY A 60 10.52 3.60 11.53
N ASN A 61 11.78 3.92 11.22
CA ASN A 61 12.12 4.72 10.05
C ASN A 61 12.24 3.84 8.81
N PHE A 62 12.30 4.47 7.63
CA PHE A 62 12.55 3.79 6.38
C PHE A 62 13.38 4.67 5.44
N ALA A 63 14.01 4.03 4.45
CA ALA A 63 14.62 4.71 3.33
C ALA A 63 13.97 4.24 2.03
N TYR A 64 14.00 5.06 0.99
CA TYR A 64 13.60 4.64 -0.35
C TYR A 64 14.77 3.96 -1.06
N TYR A 65 14.46 2.94 -1.84
CA TYR A 65 15.43 2.33 -2.74
C TYR A 65 14.76 1.96 -4.06
N LEU A 66 15.56 1.91 -5.12
CA LEU A 66 15.11 1.43 -6.42
C LEU A 66 15.07 -0.10 -6.40
N GLN A 67 13.93 -0.69 -6.74
CA GLN A 67 13.85 -2.14 -6.79
C GLN A 67 14.76 -2.70 -7.90
N PRO A 68 15.59 -3.72 -7.63
CA PRO A 68 16.46 -4.32 -8.64
C PRO A 68 15.66 -4.86 -9.82
N GLY A 69 16.08 -4.54 -11.05
CA GLY A 69 15.45 -5.04 -12.28
C GLY A 69 14.18 -4.31 -12.72
N GLU A 70 13.51 -3.58 -11.83
CA GLU A 70 12.24 -2.88 -12.14
C GLU A 70 12.44 -1.58 -12.94
N CYS A 71 13.62 -0.98 -12.84
CA CYS A 71 14.00 0.17 -13.66
C CYS A 71 15.01 -0.26 -14.73
N THR A 72 14.51 -0.50 -15.94
CA THR A 72 15.33 -0.89 -17.10
C THR A 72 15.97 0.31 -17.80
N HIS A 73 15.49 1.52 -17.53
CA HIS A 73 16.02 2.75 -18.12
C HIS A 73 17.18 3.30 -17.29
N ARG A 74 18.34 3.50 -17.93
CA ARG A 74 19.42 4.25 -17.30
C ARG A 74 19.01 5.72 -17.27
N ALA A 75 18.58 6.20 -16.12
CA ALA A 75 18.23 7.60 -15.95
C ALA A 75 19.42 8.48 -16.37
N THR A 76 19.19 9.40 -17.31
CA THR A 76 20.21 10.36 -17.78
C THR A 76 20.41 11.52 -16.81
N LYS A 77 19.46 11.71 -15.88
CA LYS A 77 19.49 12.72 -14.82
C LYS A 77 18.99 12.11 -13.51
N SER A 78 19.60 12.49 -12.40
CA SER A 78 19.10 12.14 -11.08
C SER A 78 17.80 12.91 -10.78
N THR A 79 16.84 12.24 -10.15
CA THR A 79 15.58 12.83 -9.68
C THR A 79 15.49 12.62 -8.18
N LYS A 80 15.07 13.64 -7.42
CA LYS A 80 14.85 13.48 -5.98
C LYS A 80 13.59 12.65 -5.75
N VAL A 81 13.59 11.87 -4.67
CA VAL A 81 12.42 11.05 -4.32
C VAL A 81 11.19 11.92 -4.04
N ALA A 82 11.36 13.08 -3.40
CA ALA A 82 10.26 14.03 -3.18
C ALA A 82 9.61 14.46 -4.51
N ASP A 83 10.42 14.81 -5.51
CA ASP A 83 9.92 15.21 -6.84
C ASP A 83 9.24 14.04 -7.57
N TRP A 84 9.81 12.84 -7.47
CA TRP A 84 9.23 11.61 -8.03
C TRP A 84 7.86 11.32 -7.41
N LEU A 85 7.82 11.34 -6.07
CA LEU A 85 6.62 11.12 -5.32
C LEU A 85 5.64 12.26 -5.50
N GLY A 86 6.04 13.50 -5.77
CA GLY A 86 5.14 14.60 -6.11
C GLY A 86 4.02 14.86 -5.10
N TYR A 87 4.31 14.72 -3.81
CA TYR A 87 3.48 15.24 -2.71
C TYR A 87 3.96 16.65 -2.38
N GLU A 88 3.03 17.56 -2.07
CA GLU A 88 3.38 18.95 -1.68
C GLU A 88 4.21 18.96 -0.40
N ASP A 89 3.80 18.18 0.60
CA ASP A 89 4.53 17.98 1.85
C ASP A 89 4.96 16.52 1.99
N THR A 90 6.22 16.25 1.65
CA THR A 90 6.80 14.90 1.76
C THR A 90 7.00 14.49 3.22
N GLU A 91 7.26 15.42 4.14
CA GLU A 91 7.44 15.08 5.56
C GLU A 91 6.14 14.64 6.20
N ALA A 92 5.04 15.37 5.92
CA ALA A 92 3.70 14.97 6.35
C ALA A 92 3.31 13.60 5.78
N TYR A 93 3.57 13.37 4.49
CA TYR A 93 3.36 12.06 3.87
C TYR A 93 4.14 10.94 4.58
N GLU A 94 5.44 11.15 4.83
CA GLU A 94 6.27 10.15 5.50
C GLU A 94 5.82 9.89 6.94
N LYS A 95 5.36 10.93 7.64
CA LYS A 95 4.77 10.81 8.98
C LYS A 95 3.54 9.91 8.95
N GLU A 96 2.63 10.11 8.00
CA GLU A 96 1.45 9.25 7.85
C GLU A 96 1.81 7.81 7.48
N VAL A 97 2.81 7.63 6.62
CA VAL A 97 3.34 6.30 6.29
C VAL A 97 3.90 5.58 7.52
N LYS A 98 4.66 6.28 8.38
CA LYS A 98 5.18 5.73 9.64
C LYS A 98 4.05 5.40 10.61
N ALA A 99 3.06 6.29 10.75
CA ALA A 99 1.90 6.08 11.60
C ALA A 99 1.10 4.84 11.15
N TYR A 100 0.85 4.69 9.85
CA TYR A 100 0.20 3.51 9.30
C TYR A 100 1.01 2.23 9.53
N HIS A 101 2.33 2.27 9.33
CA HIS A 101 3.20 1.12 9.58
C HIS A 101 3.19 0.69 11.06
N ALA A 102 3.20 1.63 11.99
CA ALA A 102 3.07 1.34 13.42
C ALA A 102 1.72 0.66 13.74
N ARG A 103 0.61 1.21 13.24
CA ARG A 103 -0.73 0.60 13.39
C ARG A 103 -0.78 -0.83 12.83
N LEU A 104 -0.17 -1.07 11.66
CA LEU A 104 -0.13 -2.40 11.05
C LEU A 104 0.69 -3.38 11.90
N LYS A 105 1.77 -2.93 12.55
CA LYS A 105 2.57 -3.75 13.46
C LYS A 105 1.76 -4.12 14.72
N GLU A 106 1.07 -3.15 15.32
CA GLU A 106 0.17 -3.39 16.46
C GLU A 106 -0.91 -4.41 16.12
N TYR A 107 -1.59 -4.20 15.00
CA TYR A 107 -2.59 -5.10 14.48
C TYR A 107 -2.06 -6.54 14.34
N ARG A 108 -0.90 -6.72 13.72
CA ARG A 108 -0.30 -8.05 13.52
C ARG A 108 0.00 -8.74 14.85
N MET A 109 0.52 -8.00 15.84
CA MET A 109 0.77 -8.56 17.17
C MET A 109 -0.51 -9.04 17.83
N GLN A 110 -1.58 -8.22 17.78
CA GLN A 110 -2.89 -8.60 18.32
C GLN A 110 -3.44 -9.85 17.61
N TYR A 111 -3.43 -9.86 16.28
CA TYR A 111 -3.96 -10.97 15.48
C TYR A 111 -3.21 -12.29 15.72
N ILE A 112 -1.89 -12.23 15.86
CA ILE A 112 -1.05 -13.41 16.18
C ILE A 112 -1.31 -13.89 17.62
N SER A 113 -1.54 -12.98 18.57
CA SER A 113 -1.83 -13.33 19.97
C SER A 113 -3.24 -13.87 20.21
N ALA A 114 -4.18 -13.61 19.31
CA ALA A 114 -5.57 -14.02 19.44
C ALA A 114 -5.70 -15.55 19.40
N ARG A 115 -6.47 -16.08 20.35
CA ARG A 115 -6.61 -17.52 20.60
C ARG A 115 -7.84 -18.10 19.92
N THR A 116 -8.86 -17.29 19.68
CA THR A 116 -10.10 -17.74 19.03
C THR A 116 -10.33 -17.10 17.66
N PRO A 117 -11.11 -17.75 16.78
CA PRO A 117 -11.54 -17.16 15.51
C PRO A 117 -12.31 -15.84 15.69
N GLU A 118 -13.15 -15.73 16.72
CA GLU A 118 -13.98 -14.56 16.99
C GLU A 118 -13.13 -13.34 17.38
N GLU A 119 -12.08 -13.54 18.19
CA GLU A 119 -11.11 -12.51 18.51
C GLU A 119 -10.39 -12.00 17.24
N LYS A 120 -9.94 -12.91 16.39
CA LYS A 120 -9.29 -12.58 15.11
C LYS A 120 -10.21 -11.80 14.19
N GLN A 121 -11.47 -12.21 14.09
CA GLN A 121 -12.48 -11.52 13.30
C GLN A 121 -12.69 -10.09 13.82
N LYS A 122 -12.88 -9.91 15.13
CA LYS A 122 -13.08 -8.59 15.74
C LYS A 122 -11.87 -7.67 15.52
N ILE A 123 -10.65 -8.19 15.67
CA ILE A 123 -9.41 -7.45 15.42
C ILE A 123 -9.34 -7.01 13.94
N GLN A 124 -9.69 -7.90 13.02
CA GLN A 124 -9.73 -7.63 11.58
C GLN A 124 -10.77 -6.56 11.21
N GLU A 125 -11.98 -6.65 11.77
CA GLU A 125 -13.05 -5.66 11.56
C GLU A 125 -12.65 -4.27 12.07
N ASN A 126 -12.07 -4.20 13.26
CA ASN A 126 -11.57 -2.95 13.83
C ASN A 126 -10.49 -2.31 12.96
N PHE A 127 -9.56 -3.13 12.44
CA PHE A 127 -8.53 -2.64 11.51
C PHE A 127 -9.14 -2.11 10.22
N PHE A 128 -10.12 -2.82 9.65
CA PHE A 128 -10.78 -2.36 8.43
C PHE A 128 -11.54 -1.04 8.65
N ASN A 129 -12.38 -0.98 9.69
CA ASN A 129 -13.16 0.20 10.00
C ASN A 129 -12.27 1.42 10.26
N ARG A 130 -11.13 1.24 10.95
CA ARG A 130 -10.23 2.36 11.27
C ARG A 130 -9.42 2.87 10.07
N ASN A 131 -9.12 2.03 9.08
CA ASN A 131 -8.15 2.39 8.02
C ASN A 131 -8.75 2.52 6.62
N PHE A 132 -9.93 1.94 6.36
CA PHE A 132 -10.51 1.89 5.01
C PHE A 132 -11.98 2.29 4.95
N ARG A 133 -12.65 2.44 6.09
CA ARG A 133 -14.01 2.96 6.11
C ARG A 133 -13.90 4.47 6.24
N GLU A 134 -14.45 5.18 5.28
CA GLU A 134 -14.69 6.62 5.42
C GLU A 134 -15.82 6.80 6.43
N ASP A 135 -15.64 7.72 7.37
CA ASP A 135 -16.78 8.25 8.13
C ASP A 135 -17.65 8.98 7.11
N THR A 136 -18.78 8.36 6.75
CA THR A 136 -19.73 8.87 5.74
C THR A 136 -20.37 10.21 6.13
N ASP A 137 -20.00 10.77 7.27
CA ASP A 137 -20.52 12.02 7.80
C ASP A 137 -19.77 13.27 7.27
N GLU A 138 -18.61 13.11 6.61
CA GLU A 138 -17.83 14.23 6.05
C GLU A 138 -18.04 14.44 4.52
N LEU A 139 -18.98 13.72 3.90
CA LEU A 139 -19.31 13.83 2.46
C LEU A 139 -20.70 14.44 2.18
N GLN A 140 -21.25 15.22 3.11
CA GLN A 140 -22.39 16.12 2.88
C GLN A 140 -21.93 17.58 2.77
#